data_AF-A0A6B2XED8-F1
#
_entry.id   AF-A0A6B2XED8-F1
#
_cell.length_a   1.000
_cell.length_b   1.000
_cell.length_c   1.000
_cell.angle_alpha   90.00
_cell.angle_beta   90.00
_cell.angle_gamma   90.00
#
_symmetry.space_group_name_H-M   'P 1'
#
loop_
_entity.id
_entity.type
_entity.pdbx_description
1 polymer ?
#
loop_
_entity_poly.entity_id
_entity_poly.type
_entity_poly.pdbx_seq_one_letter_code
_entity_poly.pdbx_strand_id
1 'polypeptide(L)'
;MPTDRTESADSKLMTLACEHRNDLPADPAGATTVATPAGAPVLLKEEDLTILRLIAAGQRRIDIAGATFNSVTKIDTRTRRLRHVLAADSRQHLAALGAVYGLVTCERLPGVPGIPPHVSEDDQAVLDLIVAGLSASRIAARLHCDVDSVNTAIARLTFEFGADNLCQLAAHAVLVEAVACRAVSPRFPATALSGLPPFHVTTSGTGVLLHSTPPLPSAESARRSPASSVLAVRAPDPTGAGRGEVRVTGSRGGPAPFPPELAIWVNNLVGLHPTWALPNDSSGARCWRMSSPEGIVELRVPRTHGDLHREVSAHRHAIGRLRAGQAPRLLGFDPGLRALLTRQPRGERVDDAPDRGLQLSESVQEQAGQLLRILHESTLGARDRHAQAAENTLRYVDYVDRVLERIDFPVLAGHRAGIRHRLAVLREAVPQLPVGFCHGSYGVGAWRWQRATRSLALTGFERSHVMAAVIDFARPSLLWADHPTLQGAFTRGYGRPLEALERRLLGDFAVLAAAEDLWHANPQDDAETYARLAGALRAVTGRLSTPETVAAVDSKKAPTG
;
A
#
# COMPACT_ATOMS: atom_id res chain seq x y z
N MET A 1 -60.08 -8.36 44.76
CA MET A 1 -61.23 -9.20 44.30
C MET A 1 -61.27 -9.11 42.77
N PRO A 2 -61.35 -10.25 42.09
CA PRO A 2 -60.23 -10.86 41.34
C PRO A 2 -60.56 -10.97 39.84
N THR A 3 -59.74 -11.45 38.88
CA THR A 3 -58.78 -12.58 38.80
C THR A 3 -57.77 -12.28 37.67
N ASP A 4 -56.46 -12.38 37.88
CA ASP A 4 -55.61 -13.59 37.94
C ASP A 4 -55.19 -14.12 36.54
N ARG A 5 -53.96 -13.79 36.11
CA ARG A 5 -53.21 -14.48 35.04
C ARG A 5 -51.71 -14.44 35.36
N THR A 6 -51.29 -15.51 36.03
CA THR A 6 -49.99 -16.19 36.04
C THR A 6 -48.87 -15.61 35.18
N GLU A 7 -47.83 -15.12 35.86
CA GLU A 7 -46.46 -15.02 35.40
C GLU A 7 -45.83 -16.42 35.26
N SER A 8 -45.19 -16.69 34.12
CA SER A 8 -44.24 -17.79 33.95
C SER A 8 -42.92 -17.18 33.50
N ALA A 9 -41.95 -17.20 34.39
CA ALA A 9 -40.57 -16.83 34.13
C ALA A 9 -39.91 -17.90 33.26
N ASP A 10 -39.42 -17.51 32.09
CA ASP A 10 -38.54 -18.34 31.29
C ASP A 10 -37.31 -17.51 30.88
N SER A 11 -36.18 -17.89 31.45
CA SER A 11 -34.87 -17.26 31.31
C SER A 11 -34.30 -17.56 29.93
N LYS A 12 -34.34 -16.57 29.02
CA LYS A 12 -33.64 -16.65 27.73
C LYS A 12 -32.30 -15.92 27.82
N LEU A 13 -31.24 -16.73 27.88
CA LEU A 13 -29.87 -16.33 27.55
C LEU A 13 -29.82 -15.64 26.18
N MET A 14 -29.21 -14.45 26.16
CA MET A 14 -28.76 -13.80 24.94
C MET A 14 -27.57 -14.57 24.35
N THR A 15 -27.78 -15.19 23.19
CA THR A 15 -26.69 -15.64 22.30
C THR A 15 -26.57 -14.66 21.14
N LEU A 16 -25.45 -13.95 21.10
CA LEU A 16 -24.96 -13.18 19.97
C LEU A 16 -24.42 -14.14 18.90
N ALA A 17 -24.98 -14.11 17.67
CA ALA A 17 -24.22 -14.45 16.46
C ALA A 17 -24.98 -13.99 15.20
N CYS A 18 -24.34 -13.08 14.47
CA CYS A 18 -24.72 -12.66 13.13
C CYS A 18 -24.40 -13.77 12.12
N GLU A 19 -25.42 -14.37 11.50
CA GLU A 19 -25.28 -15.03 10.19
C GLU A 19 -25.89 -14.13 9.12
N HIS A 20 -25.05 -13.28 8.51
CA HIS A 20 -25.37 -12.67 7.21
C HIS A 20 -25.22 -13.75 6.13
N ARG A 21 -26.36 -14.33 5.70
CA ARG A 21 -26.44 -15.07 4.44
C ARG A 21 -26.06 -14.13 3.30
N ASN A 22 -24.85 -14.30 2.77
CA ASN A 22 -24.46 -13.73 1.48
C ASN A 22 -25.04 -14.63 0.38
N ASP A 23 -26.26 -14.34 -0.04
CA ASP A 23 -26.76 -14.86 -1.31
C ASP A 23 -25.94 -14.23 -2.45
N LEU A 24 -25.25 -15.08 -3.21
CA LEU A 24 -24.46 -14.66 -4.38
C LEU A 24 -25.39 -14.03 -5.43
N PRO A 25 -25.01 -12.89 -6.05
CA PRO A 25 -25.75 -12.38 -7.19
C PRO A 25 -25.67 -13.39 -8.35
N ALA A 26 -26.80 -13.59 -9.03
CA ALA A 26 -26.92 -14.46 -10.19
C ALA A 26 -25.83 -14.17 -11.24
N ASP A 27 -25.27 -15.24 -11.79
CA ASP A 27 -24.20 -15.22 -12.79
C ASP A 27 -24.65 -14.40 -14.03
N PRO A 28 -23.91 -13.37 -14.46
CA PRO A 28 -24.26 -12.65 -15.68
C PRO A 28 -24.05 -13.58 -16.88
N ALA A 29 -25.15 -14.14 -17.38
CA ALA A 29 -25.17 -14.95 -18.59
C ALA A 29 -24.58 -14.17 -19.77
N GLY A 30 -23.59 -14.74 -20.47
CA GLY A 30 -23.31 -14.38 -21.86
C GLY A 30 -21.88 -13.96 -22.25
N ALA A 31 -20.85 -14.18 -21.44
CA ALA A 31 -19.47 -14.07 -21.93
C ALA A 31 -18.97 -15.43 -22.42
N THR A 32 -19.05 -15.67 -23.73
CA THR A 32 -18.51 -16.87 -24.38
C THR A 32 -16.98 -16.86 -24.24
N THR A 33 -16.46 -17.59 -23.26
CA THR A 33 -15.01 -17.76 -23.06
C THR A 33 -14.46 -18.58 -24.21
N VAL A 34 -13.67 -17.96 -25.09
CA VAL A 34 -12.91 -18.66 -26.13
C VAL A 34 -12.01 -19.69 -25.44
N ALA A 35 -12.22 -20.98 -25.71
CA ALA A 35 -11.44 -22.06 -25.13
C ALA A 35 -9.99 -21.94 -25.60
N THR A 36 -9.08 -21.63 -24.68
CA THR A 36 -7.64 -21.63 -24.93
C THR A 36 -7.20 -23.05 -25.33
N PRO A 37 -6.39 -23.25 -26.39
CA PRO A 37 -5.90 -24.57 -26.76
C PRO A 37 -5.20 -25.23 -25.56
N ALA A 38 -5.54 -26.50 -25.32
CA ALA A 38 -5.00 -27.28 -24.22
C ALA A 38 -3.46 -27.30 -24.29
N GLY A 39 -2.80 -26.90 -23.19
CA GLY A 39 -1.35 -26.91 -23.06
C GLY A 39 -0.62 -25.60 -23.36
N ALA A 40 -1.31 -24.53 -23.77
CA ALA A 40 -0.66 -23.22 -23.89
C ALA A 40 -0.25 -22.70 -22.50
N PRO A 41 0.98 -22.15 -22.35
CA PRO A 41 1.40 -21.55 -21.09
C PRO A 41 0.53 -20.35 -20.75
N VAL A 42 0.08 -20.27 -19.49
CA VAL A 42 -0.73 -19.16 -19.02
C VAL A 42 0.16 -18.12 -18.36
N LEU A 43 0.15 -16.90 -18.89
CA LEU A 43 0.83 -15.78 -18.26
C LEU A 43 0.00 -15.25 -17.08
N LEU A 44 0.55 -15.40 -15.89
CA LEU A 44 0.15 -14.67 -14.69
C LEU A 44 0.87 -13.34 -14.66
N LYS A 45 0.10 -12.24 -14.66
CA LYS A 45 0.66 -10.89 -14.54
C LYS A 45 1.10 -10.66 -13.09
N GLU A 46 2.02 -9.71 -12.87
CA GLU A 46 2.47 -9.39 -11.50
C GLU A 46 1.30 -9.06 -10.56
N GLU A 47 0.27 -8.36 -11.05
CA GLU A 47 -0.92 -8.06 -10.25
C GLU A 47 -1.72 -9.32 -9.86
N ASP A 48 -1.72 -10.37 -10.69
CA ASP A 48 -2.33 -11.66 -10.33
C ASP A 48 -1.52 -12.35 -9.22
N LEU A 49 -0.18 -12.27 -9.30
CA LEU A 49 0.72 -12.81 -8.27
C LEU A 49 0.57 -12.06 -6.95
N THR A 50 0.45 -10.74 -6.98
CA THR A 50 0.20 -9.92 -5.78
C THR A 50 -1.14 -10.29 -5.13
N ILE A 51 -2.22 -10.44 -5.92
CA ILE A 51 -3.51 -10.87 -5.39
C ILE A 51 -3.40 -12.27 -4.77
N LEU A 52 -2.75 -13.22 -5.44
CA LEU A 52 -2.54 -14.58 -4.92
C LEU A 52 -1.77 -14.58 -3.59
N ARG A 53 -0.68 -13.81 -3.49
CA ARG A 53 0.12 -13.67 -2.27
C ARG A 53 -0.70 -13.06 -1.13
N LEU A 54 -1.51 -12.04 -1.39
CA LEU A 54 -2.36 -11.44 -0.37
C LEU A 54 -3.50 -12.38 0.07
N ILE A 55 -4.06 -13.19 -0.84
CA ILE A 55 -5.01 -14.25 -0.49
C ILE A 55 -4.35 -15.26 0.45
N ALA A 56 -3.14 -15.72 0.09
CA ALA A 56 -2.38 -16.65 0.93
C ALA A 56 -1.98 -16.02 2.28
N ALA A 57 -1.75 -14.71 2.34
CA ALA A 57 -1.46 -13.98 3.57
C ALA A 57 -2.72 -13.69 4.40
N GLY A 58 -3.84 -14.37 4.11
CA GLY A 58 -5.08 -14.25 4.85
C GLY A 58 -5.81 -12.91 4.69
N GLN A 59 -5.42 -12.05 3.75
CA GLN A 59 -6.04 -10.73 3.62
C GLN A 59 -7.50 -10.83 3.16
N ARG A 60 -8.38 -10.04 3.79
CA ARG A 60 -9.78 -10.01 3.39
C ARG A 60 -9.92 -9.35 2.02
N ARG A 61 -10.99 -9.68 1.32
CA ARG A 61 -11.26 -9.17 -0.05
C ARG A 61 -11.12 -7.64 -0.16
N ILE A 62 -11.66 -6.90 0.81
CA ILE A 62 -11.61 -5.43 0.82
C ILE A 62 -10.19 -4.90 1.07
N ASP A 63 -9.41 -5.60 1.88
CA ASP A 63 -8.02 -5.23 2.19
C ASP A 63 -7.12 -5.49 0.96
N ILE A 64 -7.35 -6.58 0.22
CA ILE A 64 -6.69 -6.87 -1.06
C ILE A 64 -7.02 -5.78 -2.09
N ALA A 65 -8.28 -5.38 -2.19
CA ALA A 65 -8.73 -4.30 -3.06
C ALA A 65 -8.01 -2.99 -2.72
N GLY A 66 -7.93 -2.65 -1.43
CA GLY A 66 -7.17 -1.50 -0.94
C GLY A 66 -5.67 -1.57 -1.27
N ALA A 67 -5.03 -2.71 -0.97
CA ALA A 67 -3.58 -2.90 -1.15
C ALA A 67 -3.15 -2.89 -2.62
N THR A 68 -4.02 -3.35 -3.53
CA THR A 68 -3.73 -3.40 -4.97
C THR A 68 -4.35 -2.25 -5.76
N PHE A 69 -5.02 -1.31 -5.09
CA PHE A 69 -5.71 -0.17 -5.71
C PHE A 69 -6.72 -0.59 -6.78
N ASN A 70 -7.46 -1.65 -6.49
CA ASN A 70 -8.47 -2.22 -7.37
C ASN A 70 -9.83 -2.18 -6.71
N SER A 71 -10.89 -2.16 -7.52
CA SER A 71 -12.23 -2.40 -6.99
C SER A 71 -12.37 -3.83 -6.50
N VAL A 72 -13.25 -4.02 -5.51
CA VAL A 72 -13.63 -5.35 -5.00
C VAL A 72 -14.08 -6.27 -6.15
N THR A 73 -14.86 -5.76 -7.10
CA THR A 73 -15.31 -6.50 -8.29
C THR A 73 -14.15 -6.97 -9.18
N LYS A 74 -13.11 -6.13 -9.34
CA LYS A 74 -11.92 -6.50 -10.10
C LYS A 74 -11.11 -7.57 -9.36
N ILE A 75 -11.03 -7.52 -8.02
CA ILE A 75 -10.43 -8.59 -7.22
C ILE A 75 -11.20 -9.89 -7.38
N ASP A 76 -12.52 -9.87 -7.34
CA ASP A 76 -13.34 -11.08 -7.51
C ASP A 76 -13.18 -11.69 -8.91
N THR A 77 -13.14 -10.85 -9.95
CA THR A 77 -12.90 -11.27 -11.33
C THR A 77 -11.52 -11.93 -11.48
N ARG A 78 -10.48 -11.34 -10.89
CA ARG A 78 -9.12 -11.90 -10.94
C ARG A 78 -8.97 -13.15 -10.09
N THR A 79 -9.59 -13.19 -8.92
CA THR A 79 -9.60 -14.38 -8.06
C THR A 79 -10.30 -15.54 -8.76
N ARG A 80 -11.43 -15.30 -9.44
CA ARG A 80 -12.08 -16.31 -10.30
C ARG A 80 -11.18 -16.79 -11.43
N ARG A 81 -10.51 -15.87 -12.13
CA ARG A 81 -9.53 -16.23 -13.17
C ARG A 81 -8.39 -17.07 -12.60
N LEU A 82 -7.80 -16.68 -11.48
CA LEU A 82 -6.72 -17.43 -10.81
C LEU A 82 -7.17 -18.84 -10.41
N ARG A 83 -8.37 -18.96 -9.83
CA ARG A 83 -8.97 -20.28 -9.53
C ARG A 83 -9.13 -21.14 -10.77
N HIS A 84 -9.59 -20.57 -11.87
CA HIS A 84 -9.70 -21.30 -13.13
C HIS A 84 -8.32 -21.74 -13.67
N VAL A 85 -7.34 -20.82 -13.70
CA VAL A 85 -5.98 -21.08 -14.23
C VAL A 85 -5.25 -22.15 -13.42
N LEU A 86 -5.40 -22.13 -12.09
CA LEU A 86 -4.74 -23.09 -11.20
C LEU A 86 -5.62 -24.32 -10.90
N ALA A 87 -6.82 -24.41 -11.49
CA ALA A 87 -7.81 -25.45 -11.19
C ALA A 87 -8.12 -25.58 -9.69
N ALA A 88 -8.26 -24.44 -9.00
CA ALA A 88 -8.54 -24.37 -7.57
C ALA A 88 -10.05 -24.30 -7.27
N ASP A 89 -10.53 -25.26 -6.48
CA ASP A 89 -11.95 -25.35 -6.11
C ASP A 89 -12.41 -24.29 -5.09
N SER A 90 -11.49 -23.69 -4.34
CA SER A 90 -11.78 -22.71 -3.30
C SER A 90 -10.61 -21.73 -3.10
N ARG A 91 -10.76 -20.72 -2.24
CA ARG A 91 -9.69 -19.75 -1.95
C ARG A 91 -8.54 -20.38 -1.15
N GLN A 92 -8.85 -21.28 -0.22
CA GLN A 92 -7.84 -22.03 0.52
C GLN A 92 -7.09 -23.00 -0.38
N HIS A 93 -7.78 -23.68 -1.31
CA HIS A 93 -7.13 -24.50 -2.34
C HIS A 93 -6.22 -23.65 -3.23
N LEU A 94 -6.68 -22.46 -3.62
CA LEU A 94 -5.90 -21.51 -4.42
C LEU A 94 -4.61 -21.10 -3.69
N ALA A 95 -4.69 -20.83 -2.39
CA ALA A 95 -3.53 -20.49 -1.57
C ALA A 95 -2.53 -21.65 -1.45
N ALA A 96 -3.02 -22.88 -1.21
CA ALA A 96 -2.20 -24.09 -1.17
C ALA A 96 -1.50 -24.35 -2.51
N LEU A 97 -2.24 -24.27 -3.64
CA LEU A 97 -1.66 -24.40 -4.98
C LEU A 97 -0.61 -23.32 -5.26
N GLY A 98 -0.86 -22.07 -4.85
CA GLY A 98 0.11 -20.99 -4.95
C GLY A 98 1.44 -21.31 -4.25
N ALA A 99 1.39 -21.96 -3.09
CA ALA A 99 2.57 -22.46 -2.38
C ALA A 99 3.23 -23.64 -3.11
N VAL A 100 2.47 -24.64 -3.56
CA VAL A 100 3.00 -25.80 -4.32
C VAL A 100 3.73 -25.35 -5.59
N TYR A 101 3.17 -24.41 -6.34
CA TYR A 101 3.82 -23.85 -7.55
C TYR A 101 4.97 -22.88 -7.25
N GLY A 102 5.30 -22.60 -5.99
CA GLY A 102 6.34 -21.64 -5.60
C GLY A 102 6.00 -20.17 -5.92
N LEU A 103 4.72 -19.85 -6.18
CA LEU A 103 4.25 -18.48 -6.40
C LEU A 103 4.11 -17.70 -5.09
N VAL A 104 3.94 -18.44 -4.00
CA VAL A 104 3.90 -17.99 -2.60
C VAL A 104 5.06 -18.68 -1.88
N THR A 105 5.85 -17.92 -1.12
CA THR A 105 7.06 -18.41 -0.41
C THR A 105 7.06 -17.93 1.04
N CYS A 106 7.80 -18.61 1.92
CA CYS A 106 7.91 -18.25 3.35
C CYS A 106 8.39 -16.81 3.56
N GLU A 107 9.35 -16.34 2.75
CA GLU A 107 9.88 -14.97 2.82
C GLU A 107 8.83 -13.88 2.59
N ARG A 108 7.73 -14.23 1.91
CA ARG A 108 6.69 -13.30 1.49
C ARG A 108 5.40 -13.46 2.27
N LEU A 109 5.35 -14.40 3.21
CA LEU A 109 4.17 -14.71 3.99
C LEU A 109 4.49 -14.52 5.49
N PRO A 110 3.87 -13.54 6.17
CA PRO A 110 4.14 -13.32 7.58
C PRO A 110 3.56 -14.46 8.43
N GLY A 111 4.27 -14.82 9.50
CA GLY A 111 3.78 -15.75 10.52
C GLY A 111 3.91 -17.23 10.17
N VAL A 112 4.61 -17.60 9.08
CA VAL A 112 4.87 -19.02 8.77
C VAL A 112 5.72 -19.63 9.90
N PRO A 113 5.29 -20.74 10.52
CA PRO A 113 6.09 -21.43 11.53
C PRO A 113 7.46 -21.85 10.98
N GLY A 114 8.53 -21.63 11.74
CA GLY A 114 9.87 -22.07 11.32
C GLY A 114 10.06 -23.59 11.38
N ILE A 115 9.21 -24.30 12.11
CA ILE A 115 9.19 -25.75 12.27
C ILE A 115 7.74 -26.21 12.10
N PRO A 116 7.48 -27.34 11.41
CA PRO A 116 6.12 -27.86 11.27
C PRO A 116 5.56 -28.20 12.65
N PRO A 117 4.38 -27.68 13.04
CA PRO A 117 3.77 -28.05 14.31
C PRO A 117 3.41 -29.55 14.32
N HIS A 118 3.38 -30.15 15.51
CA HIS A 118 2.95 -31.54 15.66
C HIS A 118 1.43 -31.60 15.57
N VAL A 119 0.91 -32.28 14.55
CA VAL A 119 -0.53 -32.39 14.28
C VAL A 119 -0.98 -33.82 14.62
N SER A 120 -2.11 -33.96 15.32
CA SER A 120 -2.72 -35.27 15.60
C SER A 120 -3.17 -35.97 14.31
N GLU A 121 -3.36 -37.30 14.32
CA GLU A 121 -3.79 -38.02 13.12
C GLU A 121 -5.16 -37.54 12.59
N ASP A 122 -6.09 -37.25 13.50
CA ASP A 122 -7.41 -36.70 13.16
C ASP A 122 -7.31 -35.27 12.59
N ASP A 123 -6.51 -34.42 13.22
CA ASP A 123 -6.30 -33.04 12.74
C ASP A 123 -5.55 -33.04 11.40
N GLN A 124 -4.66 -34.01 11.15
CA GLN A 124 -3.96 -34.17 9.87
C GLN A 124 -4.95 -34.54 8.75
N ALA A 125 -5.90 -35.42 9.03
CA ALA A 125 -6.95 -35.76 8.06
C ALA A 125 -7.83 -34.54 7.72
N VAL A 126 -8.13 -33.69 8.71
CA VAL A 126 -8.82 -32.41 8.49
C VAL A 126 -7.95 -31.46 7.66
N LEU A 127 -6.67 -31.31 7.99
CA LEU A 127 -5.73 -30.43 7.31
C LEU A 127 -5.54 -30.81 5.83
N ASP A 128 -5.38 -32.09 5.53
CA ASP A 128 -5.29 -32.63 4.17
C ASP A 128 -6.52 -32.25 3.33
N LEU A 129 -7.72 -32.33 3.92
CA LEU A 129 -8.96 -31.98 3.22
C LEU A 129 -9.18 -30.46 3.08
N ILE A 130 -8.65 -29.64 4.00
CA ILE A 130 -8.64 -28.17 3.88
C ILE A 130 -7.78 -27.75 2.68
N VAL A 131 -6.57 -28.30 2.56
CA VAL A 131 -5.64 -27.94 1.46
C VAL A 131 -6.13 -28.48 0.11
N ALA A 132 -6.88 -29.58 0.09
CA ALA A 132 -7.63 -30.07 -1.07
C ALA A 132 -8.85 -29.20 -1.43
N GLY A 133 -9.17 -28.19 -0.61
CA GLY A 133 -10.18 -27.19 -0.91
C GLY A 133 -11.58 -27.45 -0.40
N LEU A 134 -11.79 -28.48 0.43
CA LEU A 134 -13.12 -28.80 0.93
C LEU A 134 -13.60 -27.77 1.97
N SER A 135 -14.93 -27.64 2.08
CA SER A 135 -15.59 -26.89 3.16
C SER A 135 -15.71 -27.76 4.42
N ALA A 136 -15.83 -27.15 5.60
CA ALA A 136 -16.01 -27.86 6.87
C ALA A 136 -17.14 -28.92 6.81
N SER A 137 -18.27 -28.59 6.18
CA SER A 137 -19.38 -29.53 5.96
C SER A 137 -19.02 -30.74 5.09
N ARG A 138 -18.21 -30.55 4.05
CA ARG A 138 -17.73 -31.64 3.18
C ARG A 138 -16.65 -32.47 3.87
N ILE A 139 -15.82 -31.85 4.70
CA ILE A 139 -14.84 -32.53 5.54
C ILE A 139 -15.57 -33.43 6.54
N ALA A 140 -16.56 -32.91 7.27
CA ALA A 140 -17.36 -33.65 8.23
C ALA A 140 -18.04 -34.87 7.59
N ALA A 141 -18.67 -34.68 6.43
CA ALA A 141 -19.27 -35.76 5.65
C ALA A 141 -18.23 -36.81 5.20
N ARG A 142 -17.02 -36.40 4.84
CA ARG A 142 -15.94 -37.29 4.37
C ARG A 142 -15.30 -38.10 5.50
N LEU A 143 -15.23 -37.53 6.70
CA LEU A 143 -14.67 -38.14 7.90
C LEU A 143 -15.74 -38.82 8.77
N HIS A 144 -17.01 -38.78 8.36
CA HIS A 144 -18.15 -39.34 9.10
C HIS A 144 -18.27 -38.80 10.54
N CYS A 145 -18.01 -37.51 10.72
CA CYS A 145 -18.16 -36.81 12.00
C CYS A 145 -19.09 -35.58 11.85
N ASP A 146 -19.39 -34.92 12.96
CA ASP A 146 -20.19 -33.69 12.97
C ASP A 146 -19.34 -32.47 12.56
N VAL A 147 -20.02 -31.41 12.10
CA VAL A 147 -19.36 -30.19 11.62
C VAL A 147 -18.67 -29.41 12.75
N ASP A 148 -19.16 -29.52 13.98
CA ASP A 148 -18.60 -28.81 15.14
C ASP A 148 -17.25 -29.41 15.56
N SER A 149 -17.11 -30.74 15.48
CA SER A 149 -15.83 -31.44 15.61
C SER A 149 -14.81 -30.95 14.59
N VAL A 150 -15.22 -30.78 13.32
CA VAL A 150 -14.34 -30.24 12.27
C VAL A 150 -13.97 -28.78 12.53
N ASN A 151 -14.93 -27.94 12.93
CA ASN A 151 -14.66 -26.54 13.28
C ASN A 151 -13.71 -26.41 14.47
N THR A 152 -13.82 -27.31 15.44
CA THR A 152 -12.92 -27.40 16.60
C THR A 152 -11.49 -27.75 16.16
N ALA A 153 -11.35 -28.74 15.27
CA ALA A 153 -10.07 -29.08 14.66
C ALA A 153 -9.48 -27.91 13.84
N ILE A 154 -10.30 -27.23 13.03
CA ILE A 154 -9.89 -26.04 12.27
C ILE A 154 -9.36 -24.94 13.20
N ALA A 155 -10.03 -24.68 14.32
CA ALA A 155 -9.61 -23.66 15.28
C ALA A 155 -8.25 -24.01 15.92
N ARG A 156 -8.05 -25.28 16.31
CA ARG A 156 -6.75 -25.76 16.83
C ARG A 156 -5.64 -25.62 15.79
N LEU A 157 -5.86 -26.14 14.58
CA LEU A 157 -4.90 -26.04 13.47
C LEU A 157 -4.55 -24.58 13.14
N THR A 158 -5.55 -23.70 13.08
CA THR A 158 -5.35 -22.27 12.82
C THR A 158 -4.43 -21.64 13.89
N PHE A 159 -4.64 -21.99 15.16
CA PHE A 159 -3.80 -21.55 16.26
C PHE A 159 -2.38 -22.12 16.19
N GLU A 160 -2.22 -23.44 15.99
CA GLU A 160 -0.93 -24.13 15.93
C GLU A 160 -0.04 -23.65 14.79
N PHE A 161 -0.63 -23.30 13.65
CA PHE A 161 0.09 -22.77 12.49
C PHE A 161 0.26 -21.24 12.51
N GLY A 162 -0.22 -20.56 13.55
CA GLY A 162 -0.18 -19.09 13.64
C GLY A 162 -0.88 -18.40 12.46
N ALA A 163 -1.97 -18.99 11.98
CA ALA A 163 -2.76 -18.47 10.87
C ALA A 163 -3.95 -17.67 11.39
N ASP A 164 -4.36 -16.64 10.64
CA ASP A 164 -5.55 -15.84 10.97
C ASP A 164 -6.83 -16.40 10.32
N ASN A 165 -6.70 -17.22 9.28
CA ASN A 165 -7.81 -17.88 8.59
C ASN A 165 -7.37 -19.07 7.72
N LEU A 166 -8.34 -19.78 7.15
CA LEU A 166 -8.14 -20.98 6.33
C LEU A 166 -7.25 -20.79 5.09
N CYS A 167 -7.23 -19.60 4.45
CA CYS A 167 -6.34 -19.39 3.29
C CYS A 167 -4.88 -19.37 3.73
N GLN A 168 -4.61 -18.71 4.85
CA GLN A 168 -3.28 -18.66 5.44
C GLN A 168 -2.86 -20.00 6.04
N LEU A 169 -3.76 -20.69 6.75
CA LEU A 169 -3.52 -22.06 7.25
C LEU A 169 -3.12 -22.99 6.11
N ALA A 170 -3.86 -22.97 4.99
CA ALA A 170 -3.57 -23.82 3.84
C ALA A 170 -2.21 -23.51 3.19
N ALA A 171 -1.83 -22.24 3.09
CA ALA A 171 -0.51 -21.85 2.59
C ALA A 171 0.61 -22.25 3.57
N HIS A 172 0.43 -22.01 4.88
CA HIS A 172 1.40 -22.36 5.92
C HIS A 172 1.67 -23.86 5.93
N ALA A 173 0.60 -24.68 5.92
CA ALA A 173 0.71 -26.14 5.93
C ALA A 173 1.56 -26.70 4.80
N VAL A 174 1.41 -26.16 3.58
CA VAL A 174 2.22 -26.56 2.42
C VAL A 174 3.66 -26.06 2.56
N LEU A 175 3.85 -24.80 2.95
CA LEU A 175 5.16 -24.17 3.05
C LEU A 175 6.07 -24.79 4.12
N VAL A 176 5.48 -25.28 5.21
CA VAL A 176 6.20 -26.02 6.27
C VAL A 176 6.14 -27.53 6.07
N GLU A 177 5.67 -28.01 4.92
CA GLU A 177 5.64 -29.45 4.59
C GLU A 177 4.85 -30.32 5.57
N ALA A 178 3.89 -29.73 6.29
CA ALA A 178 2.95 -30.48 7.14
C ALA A 178 1.94 -31.29 6.31
N VAL A 179 1.79 -30.97 5.03
CA VAL A 179 0.97 -31.73 4.07
C VAL A 179 1.80 -32.11 2.85
N ALA A 180 1.58 -33.31 2.32
CA ALA A 180 2.20 -33.73 1.06
C ALA A 180 1.54 -33.02 -0.13
N CYS A 181 2.28 -32.76 -1.22
CA CYS A 181 1.74 -32.09 -2.40
C CYS A 181 0.53 -32.85 -3.01
N ARG A 182 0.52 -34.18 -2.91
CA ARG A 182 -0.62 -35.04 -3.33
C ARG A 182 -1.93 -34.73 -2.60
N ALA A 183 -1.86 -34.22 -1.37
CA ALA A 183 -3.05 -33.86 -0.58
C ALA A 183 -3.70 -32.59 -1.15
N VAL A 184 -2.89 -31.64 -1.64
CA VAL A 184 -3.37 -30.45 -2.34
C VAL A 184 -4.05 -30.83 -3.66
N SER A 185 -3.40 -31.68 -4.47
CA SER A 185 -3.99 -32.21 -5.70
C SER A 185 -3.38 -33.56 -6.07
N PRO A 186 -4.20 -34.54 -6.50
CA PRO A 186 -3.71 -35.87 -6.89
C PRO A 186 -2.78 -35.85 -8.13
N ARG A 187 -2.67 -34.70 -8.80
CA ARG A 187 -1.75 -34.49 -9.92
C ARG A 187 -0.29 -34.35 -9.48
N PHE A 188 -0.04 -34.04 -8.21
CA PHE A 188 1.30 -33.90 -7.67
C PHE A 188 1.80 -35.21 -7.07
N PRO A 189 3.13 -35.43 -7.06
CA PRO A 189 3.71 -36.59 -6.40
C PRO A 189 3.48 -36.56 -4.88
N ALA A 190 3.65 -37.72 -4.25
CA ALA A 190 3.51 -37.90 -2.80
C ALA A 190 4.64 -37.27 -1.97
N THR A 191 5.56 -36.52 -2.57
CA THR A 191 6.75 -35.95 -1.93
C THR A 191 6.48 -34.59 -1.30
N ALA A 192 7.32 -34.25 -0.32
CA ALA A 192 7.39 -32.91 0.26
C ALA A 192 7.90 -31.87 -0.74
N LEU A 193 7.62 -30.59 -0.48
CA LEU A 193 7.88 -29.47 -1.40
C LEU A 193 9.38 -29.27 -1.68
N SER A 194 10.24 -29.38 -0.67
CA SER A 194 11.70 -29.28 -0.76
C SER A 194 12.34 -30.33 -1.66
N GLY A 195 11.67 -31.47 -1.86
CA GLY A 195 12.11 -32.55 -2.75
C GLY A 195 11.73 -32.33 -4.21
N LEU A 196 11.00 -31.26 -4.53
CA LEU A 196 10.46 -31.02 -5.86
C LEU A 196 11.20 -29.88 -6.57
N PRO A 197 11.58 -30.05 -7.85
CA PRO A 197 12.05 -28.92 -8.63
C PRO A 197 10.93 -27.88 -8.73
N PRO A 198 11.25 -26.57 -8.85
CA PRO A 198 10.24 -25.54 -9.02
C PRO A 198 9.33 -25.93 -10.20
N PHE A 199 8.06 -26.21 -9.89
CA PHE A 199 7.15 -26.77 -10.88
C PHE A 199 6.88 -25.78 -12.00
N HIS A 200 7.40 -26.07 -13.20
CA HIS A 200 6.82 -25.60 -14.46
C HIS A 200 6.47 -24.10 -14.51
N VAL A 201 7.32 -23.29 -13.88
CA VAL A 201 7.21 -21.84 -13.77
C VAL A 201 8.43 -21.25 -14.45
N THR A 202 8.20 -20.49 -15.51
CA THR A 202 9.25 -19.66 -16.12
C THR A 202 8.93 -18.20 -15.86
N THR A 203 9.87 -17.49 -15.26
CA THR A 203 9.77 -16.04 -15.09
C THR A 203 9.97 -15.35 -16.43
N SER A 204 9.14 -14.36 -16.69
CA SER A 204 9.27 -13.44 -17.83
C SER A 204 9.35 -12.02 -17.27
N GLY A 205 9.95 -11.08 -18.00
CA GLY A 205 10.04 -9.67 -17.57
C GLY A 205 8.68 -8.98 -17.31
N THR A 206 7.55 -9.64 -17.61
CA THR A 206 6.19 -9.10 -17.43
C THR A 206 5.31 -9.95 -16.50
N GLY A 207 5.81 -11.08 -15.97
CA GLY A 207 5.05 -11.99 -15.12
C GLY A 207 5.58 -13.42 -15.12
N VAL A 208 4.76 -14.37 -14.66
CA VAL A 208 5.11 -15.81 -14.56
C VAL A 208 4.30 -16.61 -15.57
N LEU A 209 4.99 -17.40 -16.40
CA LEU A 209 4.35 -18.37 -17.30
C LEU A 209 4.20 -19.69 -16.56
N LEU A 210 2.96 -20.13 -16.40
CA LEU A 210 2.61 -21.46 -15.88
C LEU A 210 2.41 -22.43 -17.05
N HIS A 211 3.20 -23.49 -17.11
CA HIS A 211 3.01 -24.56 -18.09
C HIS A 211 2.01 -25.57 -17.51
N SER A 212 0.88 -25.74 -18.20
CA SER A 212 -0.34 -26.38 -17.68
C SER A 212 -0.32 -27.92 -17.67
N THR A 213 0.76 -28.54 -18.14
CA THR A 213 0.94 -30.01 -18.14
C THR A 213 2.41 -30.36 -17.90
N PRO A 214 2.72 -31.32 -17.01
CA PRO A 214 4.06 -31.89 -16.97
C PRO A 214 4.34 -32.58 -18.31
N PRO A 215 5.51 -32.36 -18.95
CA PRO A 215 5.97 -33.31 -19.95
C PRO A 215 6.09 -34.67 -19.25
N LEU A 216 5.49 -35.71 -19.85
CA LEU A 216 5.71 -37.09 -19.41
C LEU A 216 7.22 -37.30 -19.24
N PRO A 217 7.70 -37.79 -18.08
CA PRO A 217 9.12 -38.01 -17.91
C PRO A 217 9.60 -39.00 -18.97
N SER A 218 10.48 -38.56 -19.85
CA SER A 218 11.23 -39.44 -20.74
C SER A 218 11.94 -40.47 -19.87
N ALA A 219 11.78 -41.76 -20.18
CA ALA A 219 12.32 -42.90 -19.43
C ALA A 219 13.85 -42.88 -19.23
N GLU A 220 14.55 -41.91 -19.80
CA GLU A 220 16.01 -41.76 -19.82
C GLU A 220 16.60 -41.09 -18.57
N SER A 221 15.82 -40.28 -17.84
CA SER A 221 16.35 -39.52 -16.68
C SER A 221 16.44 -40.34 -15.38
N ALA A 222 15.92 -41.57 -15.34
CA ALA A 222 15.94 -42.42 -14.14
C ALA A 222 17.24 -43.23 -13.94
N ARG A 223 18.27 -43.03 -14.78
CA ARG A 223 19.53 -43.81 -14.72
C ARG A 223 20.78 -42.99 -14.44
N ARG A 224 20.81 -42.15 -13.40
CA ARG A 224 22.09 -41.69 -12.83
C ARG A 224 22.03 -41.58 -11.31
N SER A 225 22.68 -42.54 -10.65
CA SER A 225 23.04 -42.50 -9.23
C SER A 225 24.28 -41.64 -8.97
N PRO A 226 24.52 -41.23 -7.71
CA PRO A 226 25.46 -40.18 -7.33
C PRO A 226 26.81 -40.72 -6.84
N ALA A 227 27.88 -39.94 -7.03
CA ALA A 227 29.09 -40.05 -6.23
C ALA A 227 29.89 -38.73 -6.25
N SER A 228 30.17 -38.23 -5.03
CA SER A 228 31.48 -37.77 -4.55
C SER A 228 31.50 -36.39 -3.88
N SER A 229 31.66 -36.46 -2.55
CA SER A 229 32.16 -35.43 -1.64
C SER A 229 33.58 -34.99 -1.97
N VAL A 230 33.91 -33.70 -1.79
CA VAL A 230 35.27 -33.23 -1.48
C VAL A 230 35.25 -32.00 -0.55
N LEU A 231 35.79 -32.26 0.65
CA LEU A 231 36.66 -31.47 1.55
C LEU A 231 36.57 -29.93 1.64
N ALA A 232 36.38 -29.50 2.90
CA ALA A 232 36.66 -28.18 3.45
C ALA A 232 38.16 -27.92 3.63
N VAL A 233 38.57 -26.66 3.45
CA VAL A 233 39.88 -26.12 3.86
C VAL A 233 39.65 -24.90 4.75
N ARG A 234 40.39 -24.87 5.86
CA ARG A 234 40.32 -23.91 6.98
C ARG A 234 41.71 -23.31 7.18
N ALA A 235 41.80 -22.00 7.42
CA ALA A 235 42.81 -21.28 8.24
C ALA A 235 42.88 -19.79 7.81
N PRO A 236 43.52 -18.88 8.57
CA PRO A 236 43.50 -18.70 10.03
C PRO A 236 43.22 -17.25 10.46
N ASP A 237 42.95 -17.07 11.77
CA ASP A 237 42.93 -15.79 12.50
C ASP A 237 44.29 -15.07 12.51
N PRO A 238 44.28 -13.74 12.67
CA PRO A 238 45.25 -13.11 13.56
C PRO A 238 44.59 -12.13 14.56
N THR A 239 44.89 -12.39 15.82
CA THR A 239 44.78 -11.47 16.96
C THR A 239 45.73 -10.27 16.83
N GLY A 240 45.30 -9.09 17.28
CA GLY A 240 46.20 -7.96 17.57
C GLY A 240 45.48 -6.73 18.13
N ALA A 241 45.77 -6.41 19.40
CA ALA A 241 45.34 -5.25 20.20
C ALA A 241 45.57 -3.89 19.51
N GLY A 242 44.93 -2.78 19.83
CA GLY A 242 44.08 -2.34 20.94
C GLY A 242 44.15 -0.79 20.98
N ARG A 243 43.12 -0.12 21.50
CA ARG A 243 43.19 1.23 22.13
C ARG A 243 41.80 1.64 22.59
N GLY A 244 41.70 2.03 23.85
CA GLY A 244 40.48 2.53 24.45
C GLY A 244 40.18 3.96 23.99
N GLU A 245 38.94 4.19 23.57
CA GLU A 245 38.33 5.51 23.48
C GLU A 245 36.97 5.47 24.16
N VAL A 246 36.74 6.52 24.95
CA VAL A 246 35.57 6.74 25.79
C VAL A 246 34.33 6.85 24.90
N ARG A 247 33.41 5.90 25.08
CA ARG A 247 32.23 5.69 24.25
C ARG A 247 31.07 6.56 24.73
N VAL A 248 30.91 7.75 24.16
CA VAL A 248 29.61 8.45 24.13
C VAL A 248 28.79 7.84 22.99
N THR A 249 27.93 6.86 23.30
CA THR A 249 27.03 6.20 22.33
C THR A 249 25.77 7.02 22.11
N GLY A 250 25.92 8.16 21.45
CA GLY A 250 24.82 8.73 20.66
C GLY A 250 24.95 8.18 19.25
N SER A 251 24.18 7.14 18.90
CA SER A 251 24.14 6.56 17.55
C SER A 251 23.59 7.58 16.54
N ARG A 252 24.44 8.48 16.05
CA ARG A 252 24.23 9.13 14.74
C ARG A 252 24.33 8.03 13.70
N GLY A 253 23.18 7.52 13.24
CA GLY A 253 23.14 6.57 12.15
C GLY A 253 23.77 7.19 10.91
N GLY A 254 25.00 6.81 10.58
CA GLY A 254 25.61 7.16 9.31
C GLY A 254 24.71 6.73 8.14
N PRO A 255 24.85 7.34 6.96
CA PRO A 255 24.07 6.96 5.80
C PRO A 255 24.18 5.44 5.58
N ALA A 256 23.04 4.77 5.46
CA ALA A 256 23.00 3.32 5.28
C ALA A 256 23.83 2.93 4.04
N PRO A 257 24.64 1.85 4.12
CA PRO A 257 25.43 1.39 3.00
C PRO A 257 24.54 1.06 1.80
N PHE A 258 25.04 1.29 0.60
CA PHE A 258 24.35 1.01 -0.65
C PHE A 258 24.20 -0.51 -0.85
N PRO A 259 22.98 -1.08 -0.84
CA PRO A 259 22.80 -2.52 -0.89
C PRO A 259 23.31 -3.16 -2.20
N PRO A 260 24.01 -4.31 -2.16
CA PRO A 260 24.61 -4.94 -3.35
C PRO A 260 23.60 -5.28 -4.45
N GLU A 261 22.40 -5.76 -4.08
CA GLU A 261 21.33 -6.11 -5.01
C GLU A 261 20.82 -4.88 -5.78
N LEU A 262 20.75 -3.72 -5.11
CA LEU A 262 20.41 -2.45 -5.75
C LEU A 262 21.55 -1.97 -6.67
N ALA A 263 22.81 -2.22 -6.29
CA ALA A 263 23.95 -1.86 -7.12
C ALA A 263 23.95 -2.60 -8.45
N ILE A 264 23.70 -3.92 -8.43
CA ILE A 264 23.59 -4.73 -9.64
C ILE A 264 22.43 -4.22 -10.52
N TRP A 265 21.26 -4.02 -9.92
CA TRP A 265 20.08 -3.56 -10.64
C TRP A 265 20.28 -2.19 -11.30
N VAL A 266 20.81 -1.22 -10.56
CA VAL A 266 21.08 0.13 -11.07
C VAL A 266 22.16 0.11 -12.15
N ASN A 267 23.25 -0.65 -11.95
CA ASN A 267 24.31 -0.78 -12.94
C ASN A 267 23.78 -1.30 -14.29
N ASN A 268 22.84 -2.25 -14.27
CA ASN A 268 22.24 -2.78 -15.50
C ASN A 268 21.37 -1.75 -16.24
N LEU A 269 20.85 -0.72 -15.56
CA LEU A 269 19.98 0.29 -16.14
C LEU A 269 20.71 1.56 -16.61
N VAL A 270 21.68 2.02 -15.82
CA VAL A 270 22.36 3.31 -16.06
C VAL A 270 23.88 3.21 -16.05
N GLY A 271 24.45 2.02 -15.85
CA GLY A 271 25.91 1.83 -15.75
C GLY A 271 26.49 2.13 -14.38
N LEU A 272 27.81 1.96 -14.25
CA LEU A 272 28.55 2.24 -13.02
C LEU A 272 28.74 3.75 -12.85
N HIS A 273 28.09 4.32 -11.85
CA HIS A 273 28.31 5.70 -11.43
C HIS A 273 28.55 5.77 -9.92
N PRO A 274 29.41 6.70 -9.45
CA PRO A 274 29.54 6.99 -8.03
C PRO A 274 28.18 7.34 -7.42
N THR A 275 27.81 6.64 -6.35
CA THR A 275 26.57 6.85 -5.59
C THR A 275 26.88 7.56 -4.28
N TRP A 276 26.05 8.52 -3.88
CA TRP A 276 26.07 9.06 -2.52
C TRP A 276 24.67 9.01 -1.91
N ALA A 277 24.61 8.62 -0.64
CA ALA A 277 23.35 8.57 0.10
C ALA A 277 22.86 9.99 0.38
N LEU A 278 21.54 10.17 0.29
CA LEU A 278 20.88 11.36 0.79
C LEU A 278 20.47 11.15 2.26
N PRO A 279 20.33 12.24 3.03
CA PRO A 279 19.63 12.19 4.30
C PRO A 279 18.25 11.57 4.11
N ASN A 280 17.79 10.81 5.11
CA ASN A 280 16.41 10.34 5.12
C ASN A 280 15.48 11.55 5.07
N ASP A 281 14.54 11.55 4.15
CA ASP A 281 13.49 12.55 4.14
C ASP A 281 12.37 12.17 5.13
N SER A 282 11.43 13.09 5.34
CA SER A 282 10.28 12.89 6.22
C SER A 282 9.34 11.76 5.76
N SER A 283 9.49 11.26 4.52
CA SER A 283 8.73 10.09 4.03
C SER A 283 9.25 8.77 4.61
N GLY A 284 10.49 8.75 5.13
CA GLY A 284 11.18 7.53 5.55
C GLY A 284 11.70 6.69 4.39
N ALA A 285 11.74 7.24 3.18
CA ALA A 285 12.38 6.62 2.03
C ALA A 285 13.90 6.72 2.15
N ARG A 286 14.60 5.66 1.70
CA ARG A 286 16.05 5.70 1.55
C ARG A 286 16.38 6.12 0.13
N CYS A 287 17.25 7.12 -0.02
CA CYS A 287 17.56 7.68 -1.33
C CYS A 287 19.06 7.78 -1.55
N TRP A 288 19.47 7.56 -2.80
CA TRP A 288 20.84 7.74 -3.26
C TRP A 288 20.82 8.53 -4.57
N ARG A 289 21.85 9.35 -4.79
CA ARG A 289 22.03 10.09 -6.04
C ARG A 289 23.28 9.66 -6.77
N MET A 290 23.21 9.85 -8.07
CA MET A 290 24.25 9.52 -9.03
C MET A 290 24.33 10.64 -10.07
N SER A 291 25.54 10.97 -10.48
CA SER A 291 25.79 11.88 -11.61
C SER A 291 25.89 11.08 -12.90
N SER A 292 25.02 11.38 -13.86
CA SER A 292 25.08 10.87 -15.24
C SER A 292 25.30 12.02 -16.23
N PRO A 293 25.80 11.78 -17.45
CA PRO A 293 25.90 12.80 -18.49
C PRO A 293 24.57 13.51 -18.78
N GLU A 294 23.44 12.82 -18.59
CA GLU A 294 22.10 13.33 -18.84
C GLU A 294 21.49 14.05 -17.62
N GLY A 295 22.18 14.08 -16.48
CA GLY A 295 21.78 14.79 -15.26
C GLY A 295 21.86 13.94 -13.99
N ILE A 296 21.12 14.39 -12.97
CA ILE A 296 21.06 13.68 -11.69
C ILE A 296 20.06 12.54 -11.77
N VAL A 297 20.52 11.34 -11.44
CA VAL A 297 19.69 10.16 -11.25
C VAL A 297 19.53 9.92 -9.75
N GLU A 298 18.32 9.63 -9.33
CA GLU A 298 17.97 9.30 -7.95
C GLU A 298 17.40 7.88 -7.89
N LEU A 299 18.04 7.05 -7.08
CA LEU A 299 17.51 5.77 -6.62
C LEU A 299 16.73 6.02 -5.34
N ARG A 300 15.48 5.59 -5.30
CA ARG A 300 14.62 5.70 -4.12
C ARG A 300 14.05 4.34 -3.77
N VAL A 301 14.14 3.99 -2.49
CA VAL A 301 13.48 2.83 -1.89
C VAL A 301 12.41 3.37 -0.94
N PRO A 302 11.14 3.45 -1.39
CA PRO A 302 10.06 3.98 -0.57
C PRO A 302 9.84 3.17 0.71
N ARG A 303 9.15 3.78 1.67
CA ARG A 303 8.83 3.14 2.96
C ARG A 303 7.94 1.92 2.78
N THR A 304 6.91 2.05 1.96
CA THR A 304 5.92 0.99 1.72
C THR A 304 5.79 0.65 0.24
N HIS A 305 5.29 -0.56 -0.07
CA HIS A 305 4.94 -0.91 -1.45
C HIS A 305 3.84 -0.01 -2.00
N GLY A 306 2.92 0.47 -1.14
CA GLY A 306 1.89 1.42 -1.53
C GLY A 306 2.46 2.75 -2.04
N ASP A 307 3.52 3.26 -1.41
CA ASP A 307 4.24 4.46 -1.86
C ASP A 307 4.86 4.25 -3.24
N LEU A 308 5.56 3.12 -3.44
CA LEU A 308 6.14 2.76 -4.74
C LEU A 308 5.06 2.66 -5.82
N HIS A 309 3.94 2.00 -5.53
CA HIS A 309 2.85 1.85 -6.48
C HIS A 309 2.24 3.19 -6.88
N ARG A 310 2.03 4.11 -5.92
CA ARG A 310 1.55 5.46 -6.18
C ARG A 310 2.50 6.26 -7.06
N GLU A 311 3.80 6.24 -6.75
CA GLU A 311 4.80 6.97 -7.53
C GLU A 311 4.94 6.42 -8.96
N VAL A 312 4.99 5.09 -9.12
CA VAL A 312 4.99 4.46 -10.45
C VAL A 312 3.69 4.76 -11.21
N SER A 313 2.55 4.78 -10.53
CA SER A 313 1.27 5.17 -11.12
C SER A 313 1.29 6.63 -11.61
N ALA A 314 1.85 7.55 -10.81
CA ALA A 314 2.03 8.95 -11.21
C ALA A 314 2.90 9.07 -12.47
N HIS A 315 4.00 8.32 -12.54
CA HIS A 315 4.85 8.26 -13.73
C HIS A 315 4.11 7.80 -14.99
N ARG A 316 3.24 6.79 -14.86
CA ARG A 316 2.49 6.23 -15.98
C ARG A 316 1.33 7.09 -16.45
N HIS A 317 0.66 7.79 -15.53
CA HIS A 317 -0.64 8.38 -15.81
C HIS A 317 -0.67 9.91 -15.80
N ALA A 318 0.18 10.56 -15.02
CA ALA A 318 0.10 12.01 -14.82
C ALA A 318 1.37 12.75 -15.26
N ILE A 319 2.55 12.27 -14.86
CA ILE A 319 3.83 12.94 -15.10
C ILE A 319 4.16 13.08 -16.60
N GLY A 320 3.67 12.16 -17.44
CA GLY A 320 3.80 12.26 -18.89
C GLY A 320 3.12 13.47 -19.52
N ARG A 321 2.16 14.11 -18.82
CA ARG A 321 1.52 15.37 -19.25
C ARG A 321 2.37 16.61 -18.94
N LEU A 322 3.33 16.51 -18.03
CA LEU A 322 4.26 17.58 -17.70
C LEU A 322 5.41 17.60 -18.71
N ARG A 323 5.90 18.80 -19.08
CA ARG A 323 7.00 18.95 -20.04
C ARG A 323 8.28 18.31 -19.52
N ALA A 324 9.21 18.01 -20.43
CA ALA A 324 10.55 17.57 -20.05
C ALA A 324 11.18 18.58 -19.06
N GLY A 325 11.70 18.07 -17.94
CA GLY A 325 12.28 18.89 -16.89
C GLY A 325 11.29 19.47 -15.88
N GLN A 326 9.97 19.29 -16.04
CA GLN A 326 8.97 19.75 -15.04
C GLN A 326 8.64 18.71 -13.97
N ALA A 327 9.13 17.47 -14.11
CA ALA A 327 8.97 16.39 -13.14
C ALA A 327 10.03 15.31 -13.37
N PRO A 328 10.24 14.38 -12.42
CA PRO A 328 11.19 13.30 -12.60
C PRO A 328 10.78 12.39 -13.77
N ARG A 329 11.75 11.71 -14.36
CA ARG A 329 11.52 10.74 -15.43
C ARG A 329 11.90 9.35 -14.96
N LEU A 330 10.94 8.42 -15.01
CA LEU A 330 11.17 7.03 -14.60
C LEU A 330 12.14 6.37 -15.58
N LEU A 331 13.26 5.87 -15.05
CA LEU A 331 14.24 5.08 -15.78
C LEU A 331 14.00 3.58 -15.58
N GLY A 332 13.57 3.19 -14.38
CA GLY A 332 13.20 1.82 -14.05
C GLY A 332 12.55 1.72 -12.68
N PHE A 333 11.87 0.61 -12.42
CA PHE A 333 11.39 0.25 -11.09
C PHE A 333 11.46 -1.27 -10.91
N ASP A 334 11.70 -1.73 -9.69
CA ASP A 334 11.71 -3.14 -9.32
C ASP A 334 10.81 -3.32 -8.07
N PRO A 335 9.65 -3.99 -8.20
CA PRO A 335 8.76 -4.27 -7.08
C PRO A 335 9.38 -5.16 -6.01
N GLY A 336 10.22 -6.12 -6.40
CA GLY A 336 10.86 -7.06 -5.48
C GLY A 336 11.90 -6.38 -4.59
N LEU A 337 12.62 -5.41 -5.13
CA LEU A 337 13.56 -4.56 -4.37
C LEU A 337 12.89 -3.35 -3.72
N ARG A 338 11.58 -3.15 -3.96
CA ARG A 338 10.83 -1.95 -3.61
C ARG A 338 11.57 -0.67 -4.03
N ALA A 339 12.08 -0.65 -5.26
CA ALA A 339 12.97 0.40 -5.73
C ALA A 339 12.45 1.08 -6.99
N LEU A 340 12.70 2.39 -7.11
CA LEU A 340 12.49 3.16 -8.32
C LEU A 340 13.72 4.02 -8.63
N LEU A 341 14.01 4.13 -9.91
CA LEU A 341 15.14 4.89 -10.44
C LEU A 341 14.59 6.00 -11.34
N THR A 342 14.90 7.25 -11.01
CA THR A 342 14.36 8.41 -11.72
C THR A 342 15.45 9.41 -12.07
N ARG A 343 15.34 10.02 -13.26
CA ARG A 343 16.10 11.22 -13.60
C ARG A 343 15.38 12.43 -13.01
N GLN A 344 16.05 13.15 -12.13
CA GLN A 344 15.47 14.28 -11.42
C GLN A 344 15.42 15.54 -12.30
N PRO A 345 14.41 16.42 -12.16
CA PRO A 345 14.44 17.73 -12.77
C PRO A 345 15.60 18.56 -12.18
N ARG A 346 16.13 19.50 -12.97
CA ARG A 346 17.12 20.45 -12.48
C ARG A 346 16.47 21.42 -11.49
N GLY A 347 17.30 22.15 -10.74
CA GLY A 347 16.86 23.24 -9.87
C GLY A 347 17.01 22.93 -8.38
N GLU A 348 16.80 23.98 -7.59
CA GLU A 348 16.86 23.93 -6.12
C GLU A 348 15.46 23.84 -5.54
N ARG A 349 15.31 23.30 -4.33
CA ARG A 349 14.01 23.36 -3.65
C ARG A 349 13.66 24.81 -3.35
N VAL A 350 12.37 25.14 -3.47
CA VAL A 350 11.89 26.50 -3.20
C VAL A 350 12.01 26.85 -1.72
N ASP A 351 11.88 25.86 -0.81
CA ASP A 351 12.01 26.06 0.64
C ASP A 351 13.46 26.11 1.14
N ASP A 352 14.41 25.51 0.41
CA ASP A 352 15.84 25.53 0.75
C ASP A 352 16.63 26.63 0.02
N ALA A 353 15.98 27.39 -0.88
CA ALA A 353 16.67 28.36 -1.69
C ALA A 353 17.28 29.49 -0.81
N PRO A 354 18.51 29.96 -1.11
CA PRO A 354 19.14 31.07 -0.38
C PRO A 354 18.28 32.33 -0.39
N ASP A 355 17.54 32.53 -1.48
CA ASP A 355 16.49 33.52 -1.59
C ASP A 355 15.19 32.96 -1.00
N ARG A 356 15.04 33.11 0.32
CA ARG A 356 13.82 32.75 1.07
C ARG A 356 12.56 33.47 0.54
N GLY A 357 12.71 34.46 -0.34
CA GLY A 357 11.61 35.15 -1.02
C GLY A 357 11.01 34.39 -2.21
N LEU A 358 11.63 33.31 -2.70
CA LEU A 358 11.11 32.58 -3.87
C LEU A 358 9.71 32.00 -3.64
N GLN A 359 9.43 31.48 -2.45
CA GLN A 359 8.08 31.00 -2.09
C GLN A 359 7.02 32.13 -2.08
N LEU A 360 7.45 33.38 -1.89
CA LEU A 360 6.62 34.59 -1.90
C LEU A 360 6.55 35.25 -3.28
N SER A 361 7.18 34.66 -4.31
CA SER A 361 7.10 35.16 -5.67
C SER A 361 5.75 34.80 -6.29
N GLU A 362 4.98 35.81 -6.72
CA GLU A 362 3.74 35.58 -7.47
C GLU A 362 3.99 34.74 -8.74
N SER A 363 5.13 34.91 -9.42
CA SER A 363 5.45 34.13 -10.61
C SER A 363 5.64 32.62 -10.32
N VAL A 364 6.20 32.28 -9.15
CA VAL A 364 6.36 30.90 -8.70
C VAL A 364 4.99 30.31 -8.37
N GLN A 365 4.14 31.06 -7.66
CA GLN A 365 2.78 30.63 -7.33
C GLN A 365 1.91 30.43 -8.56
N GLU A 366 2.01 31.34 -9.55
CA GLU A 366 1.30 31.20 -10.82
C GLU A 366 1.75 29.95 -11.58
N GLN A 367 3.06 29.69 -11.68
CA GLN A 367 3.56 28.46 -12.29
C GLN A 367 3.14 27.20 -11.52
N ALA A 368 3.10 27.26 -10.19
CA ALA A 368 2.59 26.18 -9.37
C ALA A 368 1.12 25.87 -9.73
N GLY A 369 0.26 26.88 -9.75
CA GLY A 369 -1.13 26.75 -10.21
C GLY A 369 -1.23 26.10 -11.59
N GLN A 370 -0.40 26.53 -12.55
CA GLN A 370 -0.38 25.98 -13.91
C GLN A 370 -0.02 24.48 -13.93
N LEU A 371 1.02 24.06 -13.18
CA LEU A 371 1.42 22.66 -13.10
C LEU A 371 0.35 21.80 -12.41
N LEU A 372 -0.29 22.34 -11.35
CA LEU A 372 -1.34 21.62 -10.64
C LEU A 372 -2.57 21.40 -11.53
N ARG A 373 -2.93 22.39 -12.36
CA ARG A 373 -4.01 22.23 -13.35
C ARG A 373 -3.73 21.06 -14.29
N ILE A 374 -2.51 20.98 -14.84
CA ILE A 374 -2.12 19.88 -15.75
C ILE A 374 -2.26 18.52 -15.06
N LEU A 375 -1.87 18.42 -13.78
CA LEU A 375 -2.04 17.20 -13.01
C LEU A 375 -3.52 16.86 -12.81
N HIS A 376 -4.33 17.79 -12.30
CA HIS A 376 -5.75 17.55 -12.08
C HIS A 376 -6.49 17.14 -13.36
N GLU A 377 -6.20 17.79 -14.49
CA GLU A 377 -6.78 17.48 -15.81
C GLU A 377 -6.32 16.12 -16.38
N SER A 378 -5.24 15.52 -15.88
CA SER A 378 -4.78 14.20 -16.34
C SER A 378 -5.76 13.05 -16.06
N THR A 379 -6.77 13.30 -15.21
CA THR A 379 -7.81 12.32 -14.82
C THR A 379 -9.16 12.51 -15.50
N LEU A 380 -9.29 13.41 -16.47
CA LEU A 380 -10.55 13.58 -17.19
C LEU A 380 -10.91 12.30 -17.99
N GLY A 381 -12.14 11.79 -17.85
CA GLY A 381 -12.72 10.81 -18.78
C GLY A 381 -13.43 9.54 -18.26
N ALA A 382 -13.55 9.28 -16.95
CA ALA A 382 -14.26 8.08 -16.47
C ALA A 382 -15.14 8.35 -15.23
N ARG A 383 -16.44 8.06 -15.31
CA ARG A 383 -17.41 8.23 -14.20
C ARG A 383 -16.99 7.50 -12.92
N ASP A 384 -16.37 6.33 -13.05
CA ASP A 384 -15.89 5.52 -11.92
C ASP A 384 -14.82 6.23 -11.07
N ARG A 385 -14.16 7.26 -11.61
CA ARG A 385 -13.11 8.00 -10.89
C ARG A 385 -13.66 8.86 -9.77
N HIS A 386 -14.91 9.30 -9.82
CA HIS A 386 -15.45 10.16 -8.77
C HIS A 386 -15.67 9.41 -7.46
N ALA A 387 -16.28 8.23 -7.52
CA ALA A 387 -16.44 7.36 -6.37
C ALA A 387 -15.08 6.93 -5.81
N GLN A 388 -14.14 6.56 -6.69
CA GLN A 388 -12.79 6.19 -6.28
C GLN A 388 -12.04 7.35 -5.61
N ALA A 389 -12.17 8.58 -6.14
CA ALA A 389 -11.56 9.77 -5.56
C ALA A 389 -12.12 10.09 -4.18
N ALA A 390 -13.44 9.98 -4.02
CA ALA A 390 -14.10 10.16 -2.74
C ALA A 390 -13.59 9.12 -1.73
N GLU A 391 -13.54 7.84 -2.11
CA GLU A 391 -13.00 6.78 -1.25
C GLU A 391 -11.54 7.04 -0.84
N ASN A 392 -10.67 7.40 -1.78
CA ASN A 392 -9.27 7.68 -1.46
C ASN A 392 -9.11 8.90 -0.56
N THR A 393 -9.93 9.93 -0.78
CA THR A 393 -9.97 11.12 0.06
C THR A 393 -10.42 10.77 1.47
N LEU A 394 -11.45 9.94 1.62
CA LEU A 394 -11.91 9.47 2.94
C LEU A 394 -10.82 8.64 3.64
N ARG A 395 -10.11 7.77 2.92
CA ARG A 395 -8.96 7.03 3.49
C ARG A 395 -7.84 7.96 3.95
N TYR A 396 -7.57 9.03 3.22
CA TYR A 396 -6.62 10.06 3.64
C TYR A 396 -7.08 10.76 4.92
N VAL A 397 -8.35 11.17 4.97
CA VAL A 397 -8.97 11.80 6.14
C VAL A 397 -8.88 10.88 7.36
N ASP A 398 -9.24 9.61 7.23
CA ASP A 398 -9.16 8.63 8.32
C ASP A 398 -7.72 8.32 8.74
N TYR A 399 -6.77 8.34 7.81
CA TYR A 399 -5.35 8.23 8.13
C TYR A 399 -4.89 9.40 9.01
N VAL A 400 -5.21 10.63 8.61
CA VAL A 400 -4.80 11.82 9.36
C VAL A 400 -5.54 11.93 10.70
N ASP A 401 -6.80 11.49 10.79
CA ASP A 401 -7.54 11.39 12.06
C ASP A 401 -6.79 10.50 13.07
N ARG A 402 -6.35 9.31 12.64
CA ARG A 402 -5.51 8.42 13.47
C ARG A 402 -4.16 9.03 13.84
N VAL A 403 -3.58 9.83 12.94
CA VAL A 403 -2.34 10.56 13.21
C VAL A 403 -2.57 11.62 14.30
N LEU A 404 -3.64 12.41 14.19
CA LEU A 404 -4.01 13.43 15.19
C LEU A 404 -4.23 12.84 16.58
N GLU A 405 -4.72 11.61 16.67
CA GLU A 405 -4.84 10.90 17.95
C GLU A 405 -3.49 10.62 18.61
N ARG A 406 -2.46 10.35 17.81
CA ARG A 406 -1.11 9.99 18.25
C ARG A 406 -0.17 11.18 18.45
N ILE A 407 -0.46 12.32 17.81
CA ILE A 407 0.27 13.54 18.07
C ILE A 407 -0.10 14.04 19.47
N ASP A 408 0.78 13.77 20.44
CA ASP A 408 0.69 14.33 21.78
C ASP A 408 1.18 15.79 21.77
N PHE A 409 0.31 16.67 21.27
CA PHE A 409 0.59 18.10 21.19
C PHE A 409 -0.39 18.85 22.09
N PRO A 410 0.07 19.45 23.21
CA PRO A 410 -0.78 20.14 24.18
C PRO A 410 -1.70 21.20 23.55
N VAL A 411 -1.22 21.85 22.50
CA VAL A 411 -1.97 22.86 21.74
C VAL A 411 -3.20 22.26 21.05
N LEU A 412 -3.17 21.00 20.61
CA LEU A 412 -4.33 20.38 20.00
C LEU A 412 -5.41 20.02 21.03
N ALA A 413 -5.06 19.85 22.31
CA ALA A 413 -5.98 19.39 23.34
C ALA A 413 -7.26 20.24 23.41
N GLY A 414 -7.12 21.56 23.37
CA GLY A 414 -8.25 22.50 23.38
C GLY A 414 -9.08 22.51 22.08
N HIS A 415 -8.54 21.97 20.98
CA HIS A 415 -9.17 21.99 19.66
C HIS A 415 -9.64 20.62 19.17
N ARG A 416 -9.35 19.51 19.89
CA ARG A 416 -9.68 18.14 19.45
C ARG A 416 -11.15 17.94 19.12
N ALA A 417 -12.06 18.46 19.96
CA ALA A 417 -13.51 18.35 19.72
C ALA A 417 -13.93 19.10 18.44
N GLY A 418 -13.41 20.32 18.24
CA GLY A 418 -13.66 21.09 17.03
C GLY A 418 -13.12 20.42 15.78
N ILE A 419 -11.89 19.91 15.82
CA ILE A 419 -11.28 19.17 14.70
C ILE A 419 -12.10 17.93 14.36
N ARG A 420 -12.52 17.14 15.36
CA ARG A 420 -13.38 15.95 15.13
C ARG A 420 -14.72 16.30 14.50
N HIS A 421 -15.36 17.38 14.94
CA HIS A 421 -16.59 17.86 14.33
C HIS A 421 -16.36 18.26 12.87
N ARG A 422 -15.29 19.02 12.57
CA ARG A 422 -14.93 19.42 11.21
C ARG A 422 -14.59 18.21 10.32
N LEU A 423 -13.93 17.19 10.87
CA LEU A 423 -13.68 15.93 10.18
C LEU A 423 -14.97 15.19 9.79
N ALA A 424 -16.00 15.21 10.64
CA ALA A 424 -17.30 14.64 10.30
C ALA A 424 -17.95 15.40 9.13
N VAL A 425 -17.97 16.75 9.19
CA VAL A 425 -18.46 17.60 8.09
C VAL A 425 -17.68 17.34 6.79
N LEU A 426 -16.36 17.18 6.89
CA LEU A 426 -15.50 16.87 5.76
C LEU A 426 -15.93 15.56 5.09
N ARG A 427 -16.14 14.49 5.87
CA ARG A 427 -16.52 13.17 5.35
C ARG A 427 -17.84 13.21 4.55
N GLU A 428 -18.81 14.00 5.00
CA GLU A 428 -20.09 14.19 4.29
C GLU A 428 -19.93 14.98 2.98
N ALA A 429 -18.99 15.94 2.94
CA ALA A 429 -18.80 16.82 1.80
C ALA A 429 -17.89 16.25 0.70
N VAL A 430 -16.99 15.31 1.04
CA VAL A 430 -16.02 14.71 0.10
C VAL A 430 -16.65 14.23 -1.22
N PRO A 431 -17.80 13.53 -1.24
CA PRO A 431 -18.41 13.05 -2.49
C PRO A 431 -18.89 14.16 -3.44
N GLN A 432 -18.86 15.42 -3.02
CA GLN A 432 -19.30 16.58 -3.81
C GLN A 432 -18.13 17.42 -4.34
N LEU A 433 -16.90 17.09 -3.94
CA LEU A 433 -15.71 17.87 -4.30
C LEU A 433 -15.22 17.55 -5.72
N PRO A 434 -14.70 18.55 -6.45
CA PRO A 434 -14.01 18.31 -7.71
C PRO A 434 -12.87 17.30 -7.55
N VAL A 435 -12.70 16.47 -8.56
CA VAL A 435 -11.71 15.38 -8.56
C VAL A 435 -10.52 15.72 -9.44
N GLY A 436 -9.32 15.33 -9.02
CA GLY A 436 -8.11 15.46 -9.80
C GLY A 436 -7.10 14.35 -9.50
N PHE A 437 -6.08 14.22 -10.37
CA PHE A 437 -4.86 13.50 -10.00
C PHE A 437 -4.05 14.39 -9.06
N CYS A 438 -4.19 14.17 -7.77
CA CYS A 438 -3.49 14.95 -6.79
C CYS A 438 -2.06 14.45 -6.62
N HIS A 439 -1.14 15.38 -6.40
CA HIS A 439 0.22 15.11 -5.96
C HIS A 439 0.24 14.53 -4.54
N GLY A 440 -0.67 15.01 -3.66
CA GLY A 440 -0.86 14.54 -2.27
C GLY A 440 0.07 15.20 -1.24
N SER A 441 1.16 15.79 -1.70
CA SER A 441 2.15 16.55 -0.93
C SER A 441 2.49 17.89 -1.60
N TYR A 442 1.56 18.43 -2.39
CA TYR A 442 1.78 19.60 -3.22
C TYR A 442 2.10 20.85 -2.38
N GLY A 443 3.29 21.43 -2.52
CA GLY A 443 3.72 22.60 -1.77
C GLY A 443 5.20 22.91 -1.98
N VAL A 444 5.74 23.92 -1.29
CA VAL A 444 7.12 24.42 -1.49
C VAL A 444 8.21 23.36 -1.37
N GLY A 445 8.02 22.33 -0.56
CA GLY A 445 8.97 21.20 -0.45
C GLY A 445 8.97 20.26 -1.66
N ALA A 446 7.88 20.21 -2.43
CA ALA A 446 7.79 19.48 -3.68
C ALA A 446 8.25 20.32 -4.89
N TRP A 447 8.38 21.64 -4.73
CA TRP A 447 8.67 22.57 -5.82
C TRP A 447 10.18 22.76 -6.02
N ARG A 448 10.61 22.70 -7.28
CA ARG A 448 11.99 22.95 -7.71
C ARG A 448 12.05 24.16 -8.62
N TRP A 449 12.84 25.16 -8.25
CA TRP A 449 13.06 26.35 -9.07
C TRP A 449 14.31 26.22 -9.92
N GLN A 450 14.12 26.34 -11.24
CA GLN A 450 15.20 26.34 -12.21
C GLN A 450 15.57 27.77 -12.58
N ARG A 451 16.59 28.35 -11.93
CA ARG A 451 16.99 29.75 -12.18
C ARG A 451 17.30 30.04 -13.65
N ALA A 452 18.01 29.13 -14.33
CA ALA A 452 18.42 29.31 -15.72
C ALA A 452 17.24 29.47 -16.69
N THR A 453 16.15 28.74 -16.45
CA THR A 453 14.95 28.74 -17.31
C THR A 453 13.77 29.50 -16.70
N ARG A 454 13.95 30.04 -15.48
CA ARG A 454 12.90 30.65 -14.64
C ARG A 454 11.62 29.80 -14.60
N SER A 455 11.80 28.50 -14.45
CA SER A 455 10.70 27.55 -14.49
C SER A 455 10.59 26.71 -13.23
N LEU A 456 9.36 26.34 -12.90
CA LEU A 456 9.04 25.45 -11.80
C LEU A 456 8.98 23.99 -12.28
N ALA A 457 9.44 23.08 -11.44
CA ALA A 457 9.26 21.64 -11.57
C ALA A 457 8.75 21.03 -10.26
N LEU A 458 8.19 19.83 -10.35
CA LEU A 458 7.66 19.08 -9.21
C LEU A 458 8.54 17.87 -8.91
N THR A 459 8.54 17.43 -7.66
CA THR A 459 9.23 16.23 -7.15
C THR A 459 8.41 15.62 -6.00
N GLY A 460 8.59 14.33 -5.71
CA GLY A 460 7.94 13.67 -4.56
C GLY A 460 6.51 13.20 -4.82
N PHE A 461 6.34 12.29 -5.79
CA PHE A 461 5.02 11.77 -6.20
C PHE A 461 4.57 10.53 -5.41
N GLU A 462 5.20 10.20 -4.28
CA GLU A 462 4.89 9.00 -3.49
C GLU A 462 3.51 9.01 -2.83
N ARG A 463 2.90 10.20 -2.70
CA ARG A 463 1.53 10.39 -2.19
C ARG A 463 0.50 10.62 -3.29
N SER A 464 0.92 10.53 -4.54
CA SER A 464 0.05 10.89 -5.66
C SER A 464 -1.06 9.89 -5.86
N HIS A 465 -2.28 10.41 -6.00
CA HIS A 465 -3.47 9.60 -6.16
C HIS A 465 -4.63 10.43 -6.74
N VAL A 466 -5.58 9.76 -7.38
CA VAL A 466 -6.88 10.38 -7.69
C VAL A 466 -7.66 10.62 -6.41
N MET A 467 -7.90 11.89 -6.06
CA MET A 467 -8.55 12.37 -4.84
C MET A 467 -9.36 13.65 -5.10
N ALA A 468 -9.94 14.22 -4.05
CA ALA A 468 -10.51 15.57 -4.10
C ALA A 468 -9.41 16.60 -4.37
N ALA A 469 -9.58 17.40 -5.43
CA ALA A 469 -8.60 18.36 -5.93
C ALA A 469 -8.14 19.36 -4.86
N VAL A 470 -9.03 19.73 -3.93
CA VAL A 470 -8.76 20.66 -2.83
C VAL A 470 -7.59 20.23 -1.93
N ILE A 471 -7.24 18.93 -1.88
CA ILE A 471 -6.10 18.42 -1.09
C ILE A 471 -4.80 19.13 -1.47
N ASP A 472 -4.56 19.36 -2.76
CA ASP A 472 -3.31 19.97 -3.22
C ASP A 472 -3.27 21.50 -3.04
N PHE A 473 -4.39 22.13 -2.68
CA PHE A 473 -4.43 23.55 -2.29
C PHE A 473 -4.13 23.75 -0.81
N ALA A 474 -4.21 22.68 0.00
CA ALA A 474 -4.11 22.74 1.45
C ALA A 474 -2.77 23.31 1.93
N ARG A 475 -1.63 22.77 1.49
CA ARG A 475 -0.30 23.25 1.93
C ARG A 475 0.04 24.64 1.39
N PRO A 476 -0.22 24.98 0.10
CA PRO A 476 -0.06 26.35 -0.37
C PRO A 476 -0.89 27.36 0.43
N SER A 477 -2.10 26.98 0.87
CA SER A 477 -2.97 27.87 1.65
C SER A 477 -2.41 28.27 3.01
N LEU A 478 -1.49 27.48 3.58
CA LEU A 478 -0.79 27.84 4.80
C LEU A 478 0.08 29.10 4.62
N LEU A 479 0.55 29.39 3.39
CA LEU A 479 1.29 30.61 3.06
C LEU A 479 0.36 31.78 2.69
N TRP A 480 -0.77 31.50 2.03
CA TRP A 480 -1.71 32.53 1.57
C TRP A 480 -2.37 33.29 2.73
N ALA A 481 -2.50 32.61 3.86
CA ALA A 481 -2.81 33.15 5.17
C ALA A 481 -2.26 34.56 5.43
N ASP A 482 -0.96 34.72 5.23
CA ASP A 482 -0.21 35.93 5.56
C ASP A 482 0.09 36.75 4.30
N HIS A 483 -0.12 36.15 3.11
CA HIS A 483 0.14 36.75 1.81
C HIS A 483 -1.00 36.46 0.81
N PRO A 484 -2.16 37.15 0.93
CA PRO A 484 -3.34 36.86 0.11
C PRO A 484 -3.12 37.03 -1.40
N THR A 485 -2.17 37.88 -1.82
CA THR A 485 -1.84 38.06 -3.25
C THR A 485 -1.33 36.77 -3.89
N LEU A 486 -0.69 35.88 -3.12
CA LEU A 486 -0.21 34.59 -3.59
C LEU A 486 -1.36 33.65 -3.99
N GLN A 487 -2.50 33.70 -3.29
CA GLN A 487 -3.68 32.94 -3.68
C GLN A 487 -4.21 33.41 -5.04
N GLY A 488 -4.22 34.73 -5.26
CA GLY A 488 -4.59 35.32 -6.54
C GLY A 488 -3.68 34.85 -7.67
N ALA A 489 -2.36 34.91 -7.47
CA ALA A 489 -1.38 34.42 -8.44
C ALA A 489 -1.54 32.92 -8.73
N PHE A 490 -1.69 32.11 -7.68
CA PHE A 490 -1.88 30.67 -7.81
C PHE A 490 -3.15 30.32 -8.61
N THR A 491 -4.28 30.92 -8.26
CA THR A 491 -5.57 30.65 -8.93
C THR A 491 -5.61 31.18 -10.38
N ARG A 492 -4.92 32.29 -10.69
CA ARG A 492 -4.68 32.72 -12.08
C ARG A 492 -3.97 31.63 -12.87
N GLY A 493 -2.88 31.09 -12.33
CA GLY A 493 -2.12 30.00 -12.97
C GLY A 493 -2.91 28.70 -13.09
N TYR A 494 -3.69 28.37 -12.05
CA TYR A 494 -4.59 27.22 -12.03
C TYR A 494 -5.78 27.39 -12.98
N GLY A 495 -6.03 28.59 -13.52
CA GLY A 495 -7.03 28.83 -14.56
C GLY A 495 -8.48 28.89 -14.06
N ARG A 496 -8.73 28.73 -12.76
CA ARG A 496 -10.04 28.98 -12.14
C ARG A 496 -9.91 29.39 -10.67
N PRO A 497 -10.86 30.16 -10.12
CA PRO A 497 -10.97 30.32 -8.69
C PRO A 497 -11.39 29.02 -8.01
N LEU A 498 -11.18 28.95 -6.69
CA LEU A 498 -11.74 27.89 -5.86
C LEU A 498 -13.27 28.00 -5.77
N GLU A 499 -13.95 26.87 -5.91
CA GLU A 499 -15.40 26.78 -5.77
C GLU A 499 -15.85 27.08 -4.33
N ALA A 500 -17.13 27.36 -4.14
CA ALA A 500 -17.65 27.72 -2.81
C ALA A 500 -17.40 26.62 -1.77
N LEU A 501 -17.60 25.35 -2.13
CA LEU A 501 -17.35 24.21 -1.24
C LEU A 501 -15.85 24.01 -0.98
N GLU A 502 -15.01 24.11 -2.02
CA GLU A 502 -13.55 24.03 -1.87
C GLU A 502 -13.04 25.14 -0.92
N ARG A 503 -13.50 26.38 -1.09
CA ARG A 503 -13.12 27.50 -0.20
C ARG A 503 -13.54 27.26 1.25
N ARG A 504 -14.74 26.72 1.48
CA ARG A 504 -15.27 26.44 2.83
C ARG A 504 -14.44 25.37 3.55
N LEU A 505 -13.96 24.36 2.81
CA LEU A 505 -13.26 23.20 3.37
C LEU A 505 -11.72 23.32 3.31
N LEU A 506 -11.18 24.33 2.61
CA LEU A 506 -9.74 24.50 2.45
C LEU A 506 -9.01 24.56 3.80
N GLY A 507 -9.57 25.29 4.78
CA GLY A 507 -9.01 25.36 6.13
C GLY A 507 -8.95 24.00 6.84
N ASP A 508 -9.91 23.11 6.61
CA ASP A 508 -9.91 21.76 7.19
C ASP A 508 -8.81 20.91 6.59
N PHE A 509 -8.72 20.89 5.26
CA PHE A 509 -7.65 20.18 4.57
C PHE A 509 -6.27 20.74 4.94
N ALA A 510 -6.16 22.04 5.19
CA ALA A 510 -4.92 22.66 5.67
C ALA A 510 -4.51 22.18 7.08
N VAL A 511 -5.47 21.96 8.00
CA VAL A 511 -5.19 21.29 9.28
C VAL A 511 -4.67 19.88 9.05
N LEU A 512 -5.32 19.11 8.17
CA LEU A 512 -4.90 17.72 7.91
C LEU A 512 -3.49 17.66 7.32
N ALA A 513 -3.19 18.53 6.36
CA ALA A 513 -1.88 18.61 5.74
C ALA A 513 -0.80 19.01 6.76
N ALA A 514 -1.06 20.01 7.62
CA ALA A 514 -0.13 20.43 8.65
C ALA A 514 0.11 19.35 9.72
N ALA A 515 -0.94 18.61 10.12
CA ALA A 515 -0.82 17.50 11.06
C ALA A 515 -0.01 16.33 10.47
N GLU A 516 -0.25 16.00 9.21
CA GLU A 516 0.54 15.00 8.50
C GLU A 516 2.02 15.42 8.38
N ASP A 517 2.29 16.68 7.98
CA ASP A 517 3.67 17.18 7.87
C ASP A 517 4.40 17.13 9.23
N LEU A 518 3.71 17.50 10.32
CA LEU A 518 4.25 17.42 11.68
C LEU A 518 4.53 15.97 12.11
N TRP A 519 3.63 15.04 11.83
CA TRP A 519 3.80 13.61 12.13
C TRP A 519 5.01 12.99 11.44
N HIS A 520 5.31 13.47 10.24
CA HIS A 520 6.45 13.03 9.46
C HIS A 520 7.76 13.75 9.82
N ALA A 521 7.70 14.84 10.58
CA ALA A 521 8.87 15.52 11.09
C ALA A 521 9.40 14.83 12.36
N ASN A 522 10.69 14.52 12.38
CA ASN A 522 11.35 13.99 13.58
C ASN A 522 11.99 15.16 14.37
N PRO A 523 11.54 15.43 15.62
CA PRO A 523 12.12 16.52 16.42
C PRO A 523 13.60 16.30 16.75
N GLN A 524 14.10 15.06 16.69
CA GLN A 524 15.51 14.75 16.95
C GLN A 524 16.42 15.05 15.75
N ASP A 525 15.87 15.02 14.54
CA ASP A 525 16.64 15.24 13.31
C ASP A 525 16.67 16.72 12.92
N ASP A 526 15.56 17.45 13.13
CA ASP A 526 15.43 18.87 12.81
C ASP A 526 14.39 19.58 13.70
N ALA A 527 14.86 20.05 14.86
CA ALA A 527 14.02 20.74 15.85
C ALA A 527 13.42 22.06 15.33
N GLU A 528 14.11 22.77 14.43
CA GLU A 528 13.63 24.02 13.86
C GLU A 528 12.46 23.77 12.90
N THR A 529 12.60 22.81 11.99
CA THR A 529 11.51 22.39 11.10
C THR A 529 10.32 21.87 11.90
N TYR A 530 10.55 21.05 12.93
CA TYR A 530 9.47 20.56 13.79
C TYR A 530 8.71 21.72 14.47
N ALA A 531 9.44 22.69 15.07
CA ALA A 531 8.83 23.85 15.71
C ALA A 531 8.04 24.73 14.71
N ARG A 532 8.56 24.92 13.50
CA ARG A 532 7.87 25.64 12.41
C ARG A 532 6.56 24.96 12.01
N LEU A 533 6.59 23.65 11.78
CA LEU A 533 5.40 22.86 11.41
C LEU A 533 4.35 22.86 12.54
N ALA A 534 4.80 22.75 13.78
CA ALA A 534 3.95 22.84 14.95
C ALA A 534 3.29 24.23 15.10
N GLY A 535 4.03 25.29 14.79
CA GLY A 535 3.53 26.67 14.70
C GLY A 535 2.47 26.83 13.60
N ALA A 536 2.72 26.27 12.41
CA ALA A 536 1.76 26.29 11.32
C ALA A 536 0.45 25.58 11.68
N LEU A 537 0.53 24.37 12.28
CA LEU A 537 -0.63 23.61 12.75
C LEU A 537 -1.43 24.41 13.79
N ARG A 538 -0.76 25.07 14.74
CA ARG A 538 -1.40 25.96 15.72
C ARG A 538 -2.14 27.11 15.04
N ALA A 539 -1.48 27.78 14.11
CA ALA A 539 -2.03 28.95 13.42
C ALA A 539 -3.27 28.61 12.57
N VAL A 540 -3.28 27.46 11.89
CA VAL A 540 -4.46 27.03 11.11
C VAL A 540 -5.60 26.56 12.01
N THR A 541 -5.28 25.86 13.10
CA THR A 541 -6.31 25.38 14.05
C THR A 541 -6.97 26.54 14.81
N GLY A 542 -6.20 27.56 15.20
CA GLY A 542 -6.72 28.75 15.87
C GLY A 542 -7.75 29.50 15.01
N ARG A 543 -7.57 29.51 13.69
CA ARG A 543 -8.51 30.12 12.73
C ARG A 543 -9.81 29.37 12.56
N LEU A 544 -9.84 28.05 12.84
CA LEU A 544 -11.09 27.29 12.83
C LEU A 544 -11.98 27.57 14.04
N SER A 545 -11.41 28.13 15.11
CA SER A 545 -12.08 28.28 16.41
C SER A 545 -12.74 29.65 16.61
N THR A 546 -12.70 30.55 15.63
CA THR A 546 -13.35 31.86 15.75
C THR A 546 -14.88 31.70 15.65
N PRO A 547 -15.64 32.11 16.69
CA PRO A 547 -17.06 31.79 16.86
C PRO A 547 -18.04 32.47 15.89
N GLU A 548 -17.57 33.29 14.94
CA GLU A 548 -18.44 33.96 13.96
C GLU A 548 -19.20 32.97 13.05
N THR A 549 -18.77 31.71 12.96
CA THR A 549 -19.42 30.70 12.12
C THR A 549 -20.55 29.93 12.83
N VAL A 550 -20.62 29.94 14.17
CA VAL A 550 -21.65 29.20 14.92
C VAL A 550 -22.89 30.07 15.14
N ALA A 551 -22.71 31.38 15.35
CA ALA A 551 -23.83 32.28 15.63
C ALA A 551 -24.83 32.43 14.46
N ALA A 552 -24.37 32.31 13.20
CA ALA A 552 -25.21 32.51 12.01
C ALA A 552 -26.14 31.33 11.67
N VAL A 553 -25.93 30.15 12.26
CA VAL A 553 -26.79 28.97 12.03
C VAL A 553 -27.97 28.97 13.01
N ASP A 554 -27.79 29.51 14.23
CA ASP A 554 -28.85 29.57 15.23
C ASP A 554 -29.78 30.80 15.08
N SER A 555 -29.33 31.88 14.41
CA SER A 555 -30.20 33.06 14.19
C SER A 555 -31.30 32.85 13.14
N LYS A 556 -31.28 31.75 12.37
CA LYS A 556 -32.33 31.43 11.38
C LYS A 556 -33.45 30.54 11.91
N LYS A 557 -33.45 30.23 13.21
CA LYS A 557 -34.49 29.42 13.87
C LYS A 557 -35.39 30.20 14.83
N ALA A 558 -35.45 31.53 14.72
CA ALA A 558 -36.51 32.30 15.34
C ALA A 558 -37.76 32.26 14.42
N PRO A 559 -38.86 31.62 14.83
CA PRO A 559 -40.12 31.72 14.10
C PRO A 559 -40.62 33.16 14.19
N THR A 560 -40.87 33.75 13.03
CA THR A 560 -41.78 34.90 12.91
C THR A 560 -43.19 34.32 12.86
N GLY A 561 -44.01 34.62 13.87
CA GLY A 561 -45.42 34.23 13.94
C GLY A 561 -45.77 33.53 15.24
#